data_AF-A0A1B6HT41-F1
#
_entry.id   AF-A0A1B6HT41-F1
#
_cell.length_a   1.000
_cell.length_b   1.000
_cell.length_c   1.000
_cell.angle_alpha   90.00
_cell.angle_beta   90.00
_cell.angle_gamma   90.00
#
_symmetry.space_group_name_H-M   'P 1'
#
loop_
_entity.id
_entity.type
_entity.pdbx_description
1 polymer ?
#
loop_
_entity_poly.entity_id
_entity_poly.type
_entity_poly.pdbx_seq_one_letter_code
_entity_poly.pdbx_strand_id
1 'polypeptide(L)'
;MKALIQNVNKTKVSAGGAFISVMGPGLLVFLGLYQNDTERDADYIVDTVLNAQLFEEIRNDTPKAKPVKWVRNVMEKGYEVTCLAEISLVNTLKGGTPSFGDAMDVEKGHRLYQYVINSLGHKYHEDKIKQSKFLGPHLVDVHLTNGITVYLETPIN
;
A
#
# COMPACT_ATOMS: atom_id res chain seq x y z
N MET A 1 -8.09 2.35 -10.51
CA MET A 1 -7.19 1.61 -9.60
C MET A 1 -7.61 1.86 -8.17
N LYS A 2 -7.52 0.85 -7.30
CA LYS A 2 -7.83 0.98 -5.88
C LYS A 2 -6.61 0.73 -5.01
N ALA A 3 -6.51 1.46 -3.91
CA ALA A 3 -5.55 1.18 -2.86
C ALA A 3 -6.21 1.23 -1.48
N LEU A 4 -5.91 0.25 -0.64
CA LEU A 4 -6.18 0.31 0.80
C LEU A 4 -4.84 0.49 1.50
N ILE A 5 -4.64 1.65 2.11
CA ILE A 5 -3.40 2.05 2.74
C ILE A 5 -3.57 2.01 4.25
N GLN A 6 -2.64 1.36 4.94
CA GLN A 6 -2.58 1.36 6.40
C GLN A 6 -1.21 1.82 6.85
N ASN A 7 -1.16 2.76 7.80
CA ASN A 7 0.08 2.98 8.54
C ASN A 7 0.27 1.84 9.56
N VAL A 8 1.50 1.36 9.66
CA VAL A 8 1.81 0.15 10.41
C VAL A 8 3.12 0.37 11.16
N ASN A 9 3.24 -0.27 12.33
CA ASN A 9 4.50 -0.31 13.07
C ASN A 9 5.46 -1.35 12.49
N LYS A 10 4.90 -2.42 11.91
CA LYS A 10 5.65 -3.52 11.33
C LYS A 10 4.73 -4.34 10.42
N THR A 11 5.29 -4.89 9.35
CA THR A 11 4.65 -5.99 8.61
C THR A 11 5.62 -7.14 8.41
N LYS A 12 5.05 -8.33 8.26
CA LYS A 12 5.80 -9.53 7.83
C LYS A 12 4.97 -10.27 6.79
N VAL A 13 5.58 -10.55 5.65
CA VAL A 13 4.98 -11.30 4.56
C VAL A 13 5.69 -12.63 4.40
N SER A 14 4.92 -13.72 4.35
CA SER A 14 5.41 -15.08 4.16
C SER A 14 4.58 -15.81 3.10
N ALA A 15 5.17 -16.73 2.35
CA ALA A 15 4.43 -17.61 1.43
C ALA A 15 5.02 -19.02 1.46
N GLY A 16 4.15 -20.04 1.46
CA GLY A 16 4.59 -21.44 1.50
C GLY A 16 5.45 -21.78 2.72
N GLY A 17 5.22 -21.13 3.86
CA GLY A 17 6.02 -21.29 5.08
C GLY A 17 7.38 -20.59 5.08
N ALA A 18 7.78 -19.97 3.96
CA ALA A 18 9.02 -19.20 3.87
C ALA A 18 8.78 -17.70 4.02
N PHE A 19 9.72 -17.04 4.68
CA PHE A 19 9.72 -15.60 4.85
C PHE A 19 10.09 -14.88 3.54
N ILE A 20 9.27 -13.90 3.13
CA ILE A 20 9.51 -13.09 1.93
C ILE A 20 10.07 -11.71 2.31
N SER A 21 9.41 -11.02 3.24
CA SER A 21 9.74 -9.62 3.55
C SER A 21 9.28 -9.21 4.96
N VAL A 22 10.09 -8.41 5.66
CA VAL A 22 9.77 -7.73 6.91
C VAL A 22 9.98 -6.25 6.62
N MET A 23 9.01 -5.47 7.07
CA MET A 23 9.08 -4.02 7.07
C MET A 23 8.96 -3.52 8.51
N GLY A 24 9.75 -2.51 8.87
CA GLY A 24 9.57 -1.73 10.08
C GLY A 24 8.35 -0.78 9.99
N PRO A 25 8.40 0.38 10.66
CA PRO A 25 7.36 1.39 10.54
C PRO A 25 7.21 1.85 9.10
N GLY A 26 5.98 2.03 8.64
CA GLY A 26 5.72 2.28 7.23
C GLY A 26 4.27 2.27 6.82
N LEU A 27 4.07 2.10 5.51
CA LEU A 27 2.75 1.93 4.90
C LEU A 27 2.62 0.51 4.34
N LEU A 28 1.54 -0.17 4.71
CA LEU A 28 1.04 -1.35 4.02
C LEU A 28 0.01 -0.90 3.00
N VAL A 29 0.25 -1.21 1.73
CA VAL A 29 -0.62 -0.84 0.61
C VAL A 29 -1.13 -2.12 -0.04
N PHE A 30 -2.43 -2.37 0.05
CA PHE A 30 -3.10 -3.37 -0.79
C PHE A 30 -3.56 -2.68 -2.06
N LEU A 31 -3.23 -3.25 -3.22
CA LEU A 31 -3.46 -2.65 -4.53
C LEU A 31 -4.42 -3.51 -5.36
N GLY A 32 -5.56 -2.93 -5.73
CA GLY A 32 -6.54 -3.53 -6.63
C GLY A 32 -6.44 -2.92 -8.03
N LEU A 33 -6.27 -3.78 -9.03
CA LEU A 33 -6.10 -3.39 -10.43
C LEU A 33 -7.36 -3.75 -11.25
N TYR A 34 -8.03 -2.74 -11.80
CA TYR A 34 -9.16 -2.88 -12.71
C TYR A 34 -8.71 -3.10 -14.15
N GLN A 35 -9.53 -3.76 -14.96
CA GLN A 35 -9.21 -4.02 -16.38
C GLN A 35 -8.80 -2.79 -17.18
N ASN A 36 -9.37 -1.62 -16.87
CA ASN A 36 -9.15 -0.38 -17.60
C ASN A 36 -8.10 0.53 -16.93
N ASP A 37 -7.44 0.07 -15.87
CA ASP A 37 -6.39 0.87 -15.23
C ASP A 37 -5.21 1.06 -16.16
N THR A 38 -4.62 2.26 -16.08
CA THR A 38 -3.50 2.71 -16.90
C THR A 38 -2.31 3.11 -16.02
N GLU A 39 -1.18 3.42 -16.66
CA GLU A 39 -0.02 3.99 -15.95
C GLU A 39 -0.35 5.33 -15.28
N ARG A 40 -1.31 6.10 -15.83
CA ARG A 40 -1.79 7.33 -15.19
C ARG A 40 -2.48 7.05 -13.85
N ASP A 41 -3.26 5.97 -13.77
CA ASP A 41 -3.88 5.52 -12.53
C ASP A 41 -2.82 5.08 -11.51
N ALA A 42 -1.80 4.36 -11.98
CA ALA A 42 -0.65 3.98 -11.18
C ALA A 42 0.08 5.20 -10.62
N ASP A 43 0.40 6.18 -11.47
CA ASP A 43 1.11 7.40 -11.06
C ASP A 43 0.33 8.18 -9.99
N TYR A 44 -0.99 8.29 -10.13
CA TYR A 44 -1.85 8.90 -9.12
C TYR A 44 -1.75 8.18 -7.77
N ILE A 45 -1.82 6.85 -7.77
CA ILE A 45 -1.72 6.05 -6.54
C ILE A 45 -0.32 6.22 -5.92
N VAL A 46 0.74 6.14 -6.73
CA VAL A 46 2.13 6.33 -6.27
C VAL A 46 2.30 7.69 -5.60
N ASP A 47 1.87 8.77 -6.26
CA ASP A 47 1.99 10.12 -5.72
C ASP A 47 1.16 10.30 -4.45
N THR A 48 -0.05 9.72 -4.41
CA THR A 48 -0.90 9.82 -3.22
C THR A 48 -0.32 9.03 -2.05
N VAL A 49 0.17 7.81 -2.27
CA VAL A 49 0.81 6.97 -1.24
C VAL A 49 2.01 7.68 -0.62
N LEU A 50 2.91 8.22 -1.45
CA LEU A 50 4.14 8.84 -0.97
C LEU A 50 3.89 10.17 -0.24
N ASN A 51 2.90 10.94 -0.67
CA ASN A 51 2.61 12.25 -0.10
C ASN A 51 1.56 12.25 1.02
N ALA A 52 0.84 11.14 1.23
CA ALA A 52 -0.20 11.06 2.27
C ALA A 52 0.39 11.27 3.67
N GLN A 53 -0.12 12.29 4.37
CA GLN A 53 0.31 12.63 5.73
C GLN A 53 -0.39 11.71 6.76
N LEU A 54 0.11 10.48 6.88
CA LEU A 54 -0.47 9.43 7.72
C LEU A 54 0.30 9.19 9.03
N PHE A 55 1.30 10.01 9.33
CA PHE A 55 2.13 9.88 10.52
C PHE A 55 2.08 11.13 11.40
N GLU A 56 2.26 10.92 12.69
CA GLU A 56 2.36 11.98 13.69
C GLU A 56 3.77 12.53 13.81
N GLU A 57 3.89 13.75 14.30
CA GLU A 57 5.14 14.38 14.70
C GLU A 57 5.14 14.65 16.20
N ILE A 58 6.15 14.10 16.89
CA ILE A 58 6.41 14.41 18.29
C ILE A 58 7.33 15.61 18.31
N ARG A 59 6.83 16.75 18.79
CA ARG A 59 7.68 17.91 19.07
C ARG A 59 8.34 17.71 20.43
N ASN A 60 9.63 17.96 20.52
CA ASN A 60 10.40 17.85 21.77
C ASN A 60 10.67 19.22 22.40
N ASP A 61 9.93 20.25 21.99
CA ASP A 61 10.11 21.63 22.43
C ASP A 61 9.62 21.88 23.87
N THR A 62 8.70 21.05 24.38
CA THR A 62 8.24 21.12 25.77
C THR A 62 8.05 19.72 26.39
N PRO A 63 8.22 19.55 27.72
CA PRO A 63 8.07 18.25 28.40
C PRO A 63 6.67 17.62 28.33
N LYS A 64 5.66 18.36 27.85
CA LYS A 64 4.26 17.90 27.72
C LYS A 64 3.75 18.01 26.28
N ALA A 65 4.63 18.17 25.30
CA ALA A 65 4.24 18.29 23.90
C ALA A 65 3.45 17.04 23.49
N LYS A 66 2.22 17.27 23.02
CA LYS A 66 1.38 16.22 22.46
C LYS A 66 1.79 15.95 21.01
N PRO A 67 1.74 14.69 20.54
CA PRO A 67 1.95 14.40 19.12
C PRO A 67 0.95 15.16 18.27
N VAL A 68 1.43 15.82 17.22
CA VAL A 68 0.57 16.41 16.19
C VAL A 68 0.32 15.30 15.18
N LYS A 69 -0.94 14.89 15.02
CA LYS A 69 -1.30 13.78 14.12
C LYS A 69 -1.45 14.27 12.68
N TRP A 70 -1.20 13.36 11.72
CA TRP A 70 -1.50 13.54 10.29
C TRP A 70 -0.73 14.70 9.63
N VAL A 71 0.55 14.85 9.97
CA VAL A 71 1.38 15.97 9.48
C VAL A 71 2.63 15.52 8.74
N ARG A 72 2.98 14.23 8.81
CA ARG A 72 4.14 13.68 8.10
C ARG A 72 3.75 12.54 7.18
N ASN A 73 4.37 12.51 6.01
CA ASN A 73 4.26 11.40 5.07
C ASN A 73 5.35 10.34 5.31
N VAL A 74 5.30 9.24 4.55
CA VAL A 74 6.22 8.11 4.71
C VAL A 74 7.69 8.50 4.41
N MET A 75 7.88 9.39 3.44
CA MET A 75 9.21 9.83 3.00
C MET A 75 9.89 10.70 4.05
N GLU A 76 9.15 11.66 4.62
CA GLU A 76 9.64 12.55 5.68
C GLU A 76 10.04 11.78 6.95
N LYS A 77 9.43 10.61 7.18
CA LYS A 77 9.78 9.72 8.29
C LYS A 77 10.94 8.78 7.96
N GLY A 78 11.38 8.68 6.71
CA GLY A 78 12.35 7.68 6.28
C GLY A 78 11.84 6.24 6.45
N TYR A 79 10.53 6.07 6.49
CA TYR A 79 9.83 4.80 6.72
C TYR A 79 9.68 4.01 5.42
N GLU A 80 9.23 2.77 5.52
CA GLU A 80 9.17 1.85 4.39
C GLU A 80 7.74 1.74 3.80
N VAL A 81 7.62 1.21 2.59
CA VAL A 81 6.33 0.90 1.96
C VAL A 81 6.31 -0.55 1.51
N THR A 82 5.34 -1.33 1.98
CA THR A 82 5.05 -2.67 1.46
C THR A 82 3.82 -2.60 0.57
N CYS A 83 3.95 -2.93 -0.71
CA CYS A 83 2.84 -2.94 -1.65
C CYS A 83 2.50 -4.38 -2.08
N LEU A 84 1.24 -4.78 -1.89
CA LEU A 84 0.72 -6.12 -2.16
C LEU A 84 -0.37 -6.03 -3.23
N ALA A 85 -0.25 -6.81 -4.30
CA ALA A 85 -1.35 -6.98 -5.25
C ALA A 85 -2.49 -7.77 -4.59
N GLU A 86 -3.68 -7.16 -4.50
CA GLU A 86 -4.83 -7.69 -3.77
C GLU A 86 -6.09 -7.65 -4.65
N ILE A 87 -6.34 -8.77 -5.35
CA ILE A 87 -7.48 -8.89 -6.27
C ILE A 87 -8.82 -8.70 -5.57
N SER A 88 -8.90 -9.01 -4.26
CA SER A 88 -10.13 -8.86 -3.50
C SER A 88 -10.57 -7.40 -3.34
N LEU A 89 -9.70 -6.41 -3.59
CA LEU A 89 -10.12 -5.00 -3.64
C LEU A 89 -10.98 -4.67 -4.87
N VAL A 90 -10.92 -5.49 -5.92
CA VAL A 90 -11.70 -5.32 -7.16
C VAL A 90 -12.96 -6.20 -7.11
N ASN A 91 -13.59 -6.30 -5.94
CA ASN A 91 -14.75 -7.14 -5.73
C ASN A 91 -16.08 -6.42 -5.99
N THR A 92 -17.08 -7.23 -6.33
CA THR A 92 -18.51 -6.94 -6.16
C THR A 92 -19.13 -8.07 -5.33
N LEU A 93 -20.22 -7.79 -4.62
CA LEU A 93 -20.97 -8.81 -3.89
C LEU A 93 -22.28 -9.11 -4.62
N LYS A 94 -22.46 -10.34 -5.11
CA LYS A 94 -23.70 -10.82 -5.72
C LYS A 94 -24.33 -11.85 -4.80
N GLY A 95 -25.39 -11.47 -4.09
CA GLY A 95 -26.03 -12.34 -3.09
C GLY A 95 -25.08 -12.77 -1.96
N GLY A 96 -24.13 -11.91 -1.60
CA GLY A 96 -23.10 -12.21 -0.59
C GLY A 96 -21.88 -12.99 -1.09
N THR A 97 -21.87 -13.44 -2.35
CA THR A 97 -20.70 -14.10 -2.95
C THR A 97 -19.80 -13.06 -3.63
N PRO A 98 -18.49 -13.04 -3.36
CA PRO A 98 -17.57 -12.14 -4.03
C PRO A 98 -17.38 -12.54 -5.50
N SER A 99 -17.38 -11.54 -6.38
CA SER A 99 -17.12 -11.64 -7.81
C SER A 99 -16.04 -10.63 -8.20
N PHE A 100 -15.04 -11.08 -8.94
CA PHE A 100 -13.85 -10.29 -9.32
C PHE A 100 -13.79 -10.04 -10.84
N GLY A 101 -14.95 -10.00 -11.49
CA GLY A 101 -15.04 -9.90 -12.96
C GLY A 101 -14.37 -8.66 -13.54
N ASP A 102 -14.26 -7.58 -12.76
CA ASP A 102 -13.65 -6.31 -13.20
C ASP A 102 -12.14 -6.24 -12.95
N ALA A 103 -11.55 -7.29 -12.36
CA ALA A 103 -10.12 -7.35 -12.10
C ALA A 103 -9.33 -7.48 -13.42
N MET A 104 -8.18 -6.82 -13.47
CA MET A 104 -7.25 -6.93 -14.59
C MET A 104 -6.75 -8.38 -14.76
N ASP A 105 -6.52 -8.80 -16.01
CA ASP A 105 -5.90 -10.10 -16.28
C ASP A 105 -4.50 -10.21 -15.67
N VAL A 106 -4.07 -11.44 -15.37
CA VAL A 106 -2.85 -11.72 -14.59
C VAL A 106 -1.60 -11.11 -15.24
N GLU A 107 -1.49 -11.18 -16.57
CA GLU A 107 -0.30 -10.75 -17.29
C GLU A 107 -0.18 -9.22 -17.33
N LYS A 108 -1.28 -8.53 -17.69
CA LYS A 108 -1.33 -7.06 -17.63
C LYS A 108 -1.22 -6.56 -16.19
N GLY A 109 -1.90 -7.21 -15.26
CA GLY A 109 -1.87 -6.88 -13.84
C GLY A 109 -0.46 -6.96 -13.28
N HIS A 110 0.31 -7.99 -13.65
CA HIS A 110 1.70 -8.11 -13.22
C HIS A 110 2.55 -6.97 -13.77
N ARG A 111 2.40 -6.61 -15.05
CA ARG A 111 3.12 -5.48 -15.64
C ARG A 111 2.81 -4.16 -14.93
N LEU A 112 1.53 -3.87 -14.72
CA LEU A 112 1.11 -2.61 -14.09
C LEU A 112 1.49 -2.56 -12.59
N TYR A 113 1.45 -3.70 -11.90
CA TYR A 113 1.98 -3.82 -10.54
C TYR A 113 3.50 -3.52 -10.50
N GLN A 114 4.28 -4.13 -11.39
CA GLN A 114 5.72 -3.86 -11.47
C GLN A 114 6.01 -2.39 -11.81
N TYR A 115 5.19 -1.77 -12.66
CA TYR A 115 5.24 -0.33 -12.90
C TYR A 115 5.05 0.46 -11.59
N VAL A 116 4.04 0.14 -10.77
CA VAL A 116 3.83 0.79 -9.47
C VAL A 116 5.03 0.62 -8.54
N ILE A 117 5.59 -0.58 -8.42
CA ILE A 117 6.76 -0.85 -7.58
C ILE A 117 7.97 -0.03 -8.02
N ASN A 118 8.26 -0.01 -9.33
CA ASN A 118 9.38 0.74 -9.89
C ASN A 118 9.18 2.26 -9.73
N SER A 119 7.96 2.77 -9.96
CA SER A 119 7.64 4.18 -9.79
C SER A 119 7.74 4.62 -8.32
N LEU A 120 7.31 3.79 -7.37
CA LEU A 120 7.53 4.02 -5.93
C LEU A 120 9.03 4.10 -5.61
N GLY A 121 9.82 3.14 -6.10
CA GLY A 121 11.26 3.08 -5.87
C GLY A 121 11.99 4.29 -6.45
N HIS A 122 11.62 4.71 -7.65
CA HIS A 122 12.21 5.86 -8.35
C HIS A 122 11.86 7.21 -7.68
N LYS A 123 10.61 7.39 -7.25
CA LYS A 123 10.15 8.64 -6.62
C LYS A 123 10.54 8.74 -5.13
N TYR A 124 10.83 7.62 -4.48
CA TYR A 124 11.26 7.57 -3.09
C TYR A 124 12.69 7.02 -2.97
N HIS A 125 12.84 5.73 -2.65
CA HIS A 125 14.11 5.00 -2.68
C HIS A 125 13.83 3.50 -2.81
N GLU A 126 14.55 2.81 -3.69
CA GLU A 126 14.36 1.37 -3.96
C GLU A 126 14.48 0.50 -2.70
N ASP A 127 15.41 0.81 -1.79
CA ASP A 127 15.63 0.05 -0.55
C ASP A 127 14.46 0.14 0.45
N LYS A 128 13.63 1.19 0.31
CA LYS A 128 12.44 1.44 1.14
C LYS A 128 11.18 0.76 0.63
N ILE A 129 11.20 0.22 -0.60
CA ILE A 129 10.03 -0.45 -1.19
C ILE A 129 10.15 -1.96 -1.02
N LYS A 130 9.17 -2.55 -0.37
CA LYS A 130 9.01 -4.00 -0.22
C LYS A 130 7.85 -4.48 -1.07
N GLN A 131 8.02 -5.64 -1.68
CA GLN A 131 6.99 -6.32 -2.45
C GLN A 131 6.81 -7.76 -1.98
N SER A 132 5.64 -8.33 -2.24
CA SER A 132 5.40 -9.76 -2.13
C SER A 132 5.52 -10.43 -3.49
N LYS A 133 5.30 -11.75 -3.52
CA LYS A 133 5.02 -12.44 -4.78
C LYS A 133 3.73 -11.86 -5.38
N PHE A 134 3.75 -11.60 -6.69
CA PHE A 134 2.57 -11.15 -7.40
C PHE A 134 1.52 -12.26 -7.45
N LEU A 135 0.40 -12.03 -6.74
CA LEU A 135 -0.67 -12.99 -6.52
C LEU A 135 -0.21 -14.32 -5.88
N GLY A 136 -1.20 -15.11 -5.45
CA GLY A 136 -0.96 -16.39 -4.78
C GLY A 136 -1.02 -16.30 -3.24
N PRO A 137 -1.04 -17.47 -2.58
CA PRO A 137 -1.25 -17.55 -1.15
C PRO A 137 -0.08 -16.93 -0.39
N HIS A 138 -0.41 -15.99 0.48
CA HIS A 138 0.52 -15.33 1.36
C HIS A 138 -0.11 -15.12 2.74
N LEU A 139 0.73 -15.04 3.75
CA LEU A 139 0.38 -14.63 5.11
C LEU A 139 0.98 -13.26 5.35
N VAL A 140 0.17 -12.31 5.81
CA VAL A 140 0.61 -10.96 6.19
C VAL A 140 0.33 -10.76 7.68
N ASP A 141 1.38 -10.73 8.48
CA ASP A 141 1.28 -10.30 9.87
C ASP A 141 1.39 -8.77 9.91
N VAL A 142 0.37 -8.11 10.47
CA VAL A 142 0.29 -6.65 10.56
C VAL A 142 0.30 -6.23 12.03
N HIS A 143 1.27 -5.40 12.41
CA HIS A 143 1.30 -4.78 13.73
C HIS A 143 1.00 -3.29 13.59
N LEU A 144 -0.06 -2.82 14.25
CA LEU A 144 -0.46 -1.42 14.24
C LEU A 144 -0.91 -0.98 15.63
N THR A 145 -0.61 0.28 15.97
CA THR A 145 -1.03 0.94 17.21
C THR A 145 -1.76 2.20 16.83
N ASN A 146 -3.07 2.26 17.09
CA ASN A 146 -3.93 3.39 16.68
C ASN A 146 -3.81 3.70 15.17
N GLY A 147 -3.71 2.66 14.34
CA GLY A 147 -3.47 2.81 12.91
C GLY A 147 -4.62 3.53 12.19
N ILE A 148 -4.28 4.23 11.11
CA ILE A 148 -5.24 4.78 10.16
C ILE A 148 -5.31 3.87 8.94
N THR A 149 -6.52 3.69 8.44
CA THR A 149 -6.79 2.99 7.18
C THR A 149 -7.44 3.97 6.22
N VAL A 150 -6.85 4.12 5.04
CA VAL A 150 -7.34 5.01 3.98
C VAL A 150 -7.66 4.16 2.77
N TYR A 151 -8.88 4.33 2.25
CA TYR A 151 -9.27 3.77 0.97
C TYR A 151 -9.14 4.85 -0.11
N LEU A 152 -8.46 4.51 -1.20
CA LEU A 152 -8.29 5.36 -2.36
C LEU A 152 -8.79 4.65 -3.61
N GLU A 153 -9.37 5.44 -4.50
CA GLU A 153 -9.78 5.01 -5.83
C GLU A 153 -9.39 6.12 -6.81
N THR A 154 -8.80 5.76 -7.94
CA THR A 154 -8.40 6.76 -8.93
C THR A 154 -9.64 7.46 -9.50
N PRO A 155 -9.57 8.79 -9.73
CA PRO A 155 -10.70 9.52 -10.29
C PRO A 155 -11.11 8.96 -11.65
N ILE A 156 -12.42 8.82 -11.87
CA ILE A 156 -12.98 8.57 -13.20
C ILE A 156 -12.84 9.89 -13.96
N ASN A 157 -12.07 9.91 -15.06
CA ASN A 157 -12.02 11.05 -15.97
C ASN A 157 -13.32 11.15 -16.78
#